data_AF-A0A975EHQ1-F1
#
_entry.id   AF-A0A975EHQ1-F1
#
_cell.length_a   1.000
_cell.length_b   1.000
_cell.length_c   1.000
_cell.angle_alpha   90.00
_cell.angle_beta   90.00
_cell.angle_gamma   90.00
#
_symmetry.space_group_name_H-M   'P 1'
#
loop_
_entity.id
_entity.type
_entity.pdbx_description
1 polymer ?
#
loop_
_entity_poly.entity_id
_entity_poly.type
_entity_poly.pdbx_seq_one_letter_code
_entity_poly.pdbx_strand_id
1 'polypeptide(L)'
;MNLLLEIIVLNGFLLDALGVAGLGLLAMAAARLVREKKSWGGSMMAYGAAALLIARVYVLLAPHFVDQAFVDAVGPYAFELLKIMPMTLLTFGLAGVVWGLWGHEKWLKEKY
;
A
#
# COMPACT_ATOMS: atom_id res chain seq x y z
N MET A 1 -0.86 24.37 25.44
CA MET A 1 -1.08 23.10 24.70
C MET A 1 0.25 22.38 24.58
N ASN A 2 0.30 21.08 24.84
CA ASN A 2 1.55 20.31 24.81
C ASN A 2 2.02 20.11 23.35
N LEU A 3 3.27 20.47 23.05
CA LEU A 3 3.88 20.37 21.71
C LEU A 3 3.74 18.97 21.09
N LEU A 4 3.81 17.92 21.92
CA LEU A 4 3.59 16.53 21.53
C LEU A 4 2.17 16.28 21.02
N LEU A 5 1.17 16.90 21.64
CA LEU A 5 -0.24 16.71 21.30
C LEU A 5 -0.58 17.41 19.98
N GLU A 6 0.10 18.52 19.68
CA GLU A 6 0.01 19.24 18.42
C GLU A 6 0.66 18.45 17.28
N ILE A 7 1.85 17.88 17.48
CA ILE A 7 2.48 17.00 16.47
C ILE A 7 1.62 15.76 16.20
N ILE A 8 0.99 15.19 17.23
CA ILE A 8 0.18 13.97 17.10
C ILE A 8 -1.15 14.23 16.40
N VAL A 9 -1.82 15.35 16.69
CA VAL A 9 -3.17 15.66 16.17
C VAL A 9 -3.13 16.51 14.91
N LEU A 10 -2.19 17.45 14.79
CA LEU A 10 -2.12 18.40 13.67
C LEU A 10 -1.32 17.88 12.46
N ASN A 11 -0.31 17.01 12.66
CA ASN A 11 0.54 16.52 11.57
C ASN A 11 0.11 15.15 10.99
N GLY A 12 -1.06 14.62 11.36
CA GLY A 12 -1.59 13.39 10.74
C GLY A 12 -0.80 12.11 11.04
N PHE A 13 0.26 12.17 11.86
CA PHE A 13 1.17 11.07 12.13
C PHE A 13 0.47 9.80 12.66
N LEU A 14 -0.51 9.95 13.56
CA LEU A 14 -1.29 8.81 14.05
C LEU A 14 -2.10 8.13 12.95
N LEU A 15 -2.71 8.92 12.06
CA LEU A 15 -3.51 8.40 10.96
C LEU A 15 -2.63 7.67 9.94
N ASP A 16 -1.43 8.17 9.71
CA ASP A 16 -0.43 7.56 8.83
C ASP A 16 0.12 6.26 9.42
N ALA A 17 0.47 6.26 10.71
CA ALA A 17 0.91 5.06 11.42
C ALA A 17 -0.18 3.98 11.42
N LEU A 18 -1.42 4.35 11.70
CA LEU A 18 -2.57 3.44 11.64
C LEU A 18 -2.82 2.94 10.21
N GLY A 19 -2.70 3.79 9.21
CA GLY A 19 -2.83 3.41 7.80
C GLY A 19 -1.79 2.38 7.37
N VAL A 20 -0.53 2.59 7.72
CA VAL A 20 0.56 1.63 7.43
C VAL A 20 0.37 0.33 8.20
N ALA A 21 0.05 0.40 9.49
CA ALA A 21 -0.21 -0.79 10.31
C ALA A 21 -1.40 -1.60 9.80
N GLY A 22 -2.51 -0.93 9.43
CA GLY A 22 -3.70 -1.57 8.87
C GLY A 22 -3.44 -2.27 7.54
N LEU A 23 -2.73 -1.61 6.62
CA LEU A 23 -2.31 -2.23 5.36
C LEU A 23 -1.34 -3.40 5.58
N GLY A 24 -0.47 -3.29 6.59
CA GLY A 24 0.45 -4.36 6.97
C GLY A 24 -0.29 -5.60 7.46
N LEU A 25 -1.29 -5.42 8.33
CA LEU A 25 -2.15 -6.50 8.80
C LEU A 25 -2.95 -7.12 7.65
N LEU A 26 -3.46 -6.32 6.72
CA LEU A 26 -4.20 -6.79 5.55
C LEU A 26 -3.29 -7.63 4.64
N ALA A 27 -2.07 -7.17 4.37
CA ALA A 27 -1.09 -7.93 3.59
C ALA A 27 -0.71 -9.26 4.26
N MET A 28 -0.50 -9.26 5.58
CA MET A 28 -0.24 -10.49 6.34
C MET A 28 -1.42 -11.46 6.34
N ALA A 29 -2.64 -10.96 6.50
CA ALA A 29 -3.86 -11.77 6.43
C ALA A 29 -4.03 -12.41 5.04
N ALA A 30 -3.84 -11.63 3.98
CA ALA A 30 -3.88 -12.14 2.61
C ALA A 30 -2.78 -13.17 2.34
N ALA A 31 -1.55 -12.93 2.81
CA ALA A 31 -0.45 -13.89 2.68
C ALA A 31 -0.72 -15.21 3.43
N ARG A 32 -1.33 -15.12 4.62
CA ARG A 32 -1.78 -16.30 5.37
C ARG A 32 -2.85 -17.07 4.60
N LEU A 33 -3.82 -16.37 4.02
CA LEU A 33 -4.87 -16.98 3.21
C LEU A 33 -4.31 -17.73 1.98
N VAL A 34 -3.31 -17.15 1.31
CA VAL A 34 -2.58 -17.80 0.21
C VAL A 34 -1.93 -19.11 0.67
N ARG A 35 -1.27 -19.10 1.83
CA ARG A 35 -0.61 -20.28 2.38
C ARG A 35 -1.60 -21.39 2.74
N GLU A 36 -2.72 -21.03 3.37
CA GLU A 36 -3.70 -22.02 3.84
C GLU A 36 -4.58 -22.57 2.73
N LYS A 37 -5.05 -21.72 1.80
CA LYS A 37 -6.05 -22.11 0.79
C LYS A 37 -5.50 -22.30 -0.62
N LYS A 38 -4.27 -21.83 -0.91
CA LYS A 38 -3.64 -21.86 -2.25
C LYS A 38 -4.55 -21.37 -3.39
N SER A 39 -5.45 -20.43 -3.09
CA SER A 39 -6.40 -19.88 -4.06
C SER A 39 -5.73 -18.77 -4.89
N TRP A 40 -6.06 -18.70 -6.18
CA TRP A 40 -5.59 -17.62 -7.05
C TRP A 40 -6.05 -16.22 -6.57
N GLY A 41 -7.30 -16.10 -6.07
CA GLY A 41 -7.83 -14.85 -5.52
C GLY A 41 -7.06 -14.33 -4.30
N GLY A 42 -6.65 -15.23 -3.40
CA GLY A 42 -5.79 -14.88 -2.27
C GLY A 42 -4.45 -14.27 -2.71
N SER A 43 -3.85 -14.78 -3.78
CA SER A 43 -2.57 -14.26 -4.29
C SER A 43 -2.73 -12.84 -4.84
N MET A 44 -3.77 -12.59 -5.63
CA MET A 44 -4.10 -11.25 -6.11
C MET A 44 -4.36 -10.27 -4.96
N MET A 45 -5.05 -10.72 -3.91
CA MET A 45 -5.30 -9.92 -2.73
C MET A 45 -4.00 -9.54 -2.00
N ALA A 46 -3.06 -10.48 -1.87
CA ALA A 46 -1.77 -10.24 -1.23
C ALA A 46 -0.89 -9.27 -2.02
N TYR A 47 -0.82 -9.41 -3.35
CA TYR A 47 -0.10 -8.47 -4.21
C TYR A 47 -0.74 -7.07 -4.17
N GLY A 48 -2.07 -6.99 -4.20
CA GLY A 48 -2.78 -5.71 -4.10
C GLY A 48 -2.50 -5.01 -2.77
N ALA A 49 -2.57 -5.75 -1.66
CA ALA A 49 -2.26 -5.24 -0.32
C ALA A 49 -0.81 -4.76 -0.19
N ALA A 50 0.14 -5.50 -0.75
CA ALA A 50 1.55 -5.12 -0.78
C ALA A 50 1.77 -3.84 -1.60
N ALA A 51 1.12 -3.71 -2.77
CA ALA A 51 1.19 -2.51 -3.60
C ALA A 51 0.64 -1.28 -2.88
N LEU A 52 -0.49 -1.40 -2.17
CA LEU A 52 -1.05 -0.34 -1.33
C LEU A 52 -0.07 0.09 -0.23
N LEU A 53 0.55 -0.88 0.45
CA LEU A 53 1.52 -0.62 1.51
C LEU A 53 2.75 0.11 0.98
N ILE A 54 3.32 -0.36 -0.13
CA ILE A 54 4.49 0.26 -0.77
C ILE A 54 4.15 1.69 -1.18
N ALA A 55 3.01 1.91 -1.81
CA ALA A 55 2.59 3.26 -2.22
C ALA A 55 2.42 4.18 -1.01
N ARG A 56 1.82 3.69 0.08
CA ARG A 56 1.63 4.49 1.30
C ARG A 56 2.97 4.85 1.93
N VAL A 57 3.88 3.89 2.07
CA VAL A 57 5.22 4.12 2.61
C VAL A 57 5.99 5.12 1.74
N TYR A 58 5.88 4.99 0.42
CA TYR A 58 6.51 5.92 -0.51
C TYR A 58 6.00 7.35 -0.32
N VAL A 59 4.68 7.57 -0.25
CA VAL A 59 4.10 8.92 -0.06
C VAL A 59 4.57 9.55 1.24
N LEU A 60 4.69 8.76 2.32
CA LEU A 60 5.12 9.25 3.62
C LEU A 60 6.60 9.62 3.66
N LEU A 61 7.44 8.84 2.99
CA LEU A 61 8.88 9.05 3.01
C LEU A 61 9.37 10.01 1.92
N ALA A 62 8.65 10.15 0.79
CA ALA A 62 9.01 11.04 -0.31
C ALA A 62 9.46 12.46 0.10
N PRO A 63 8.73 13.19 0.96
CA PRO A 63 9.16 14.53 1.37
C PRO A 63 10.48 14.56 2.18
N HIS A 64 10.94 13.42 2.69
CA HIS A 64 12.18 13.32 3.49
C HIS A 64 13.42 12.98 2.67
N PHE A 65 13.27 12.51 1.42
CA PHE A 65 14.40 12.08 0.59
C PHE A 65 14.39 12.65 -0.83
N VAL A 66 13.31 13.29 -1.26
CA VAL A 66 13.22 13.95 -2.58
C VAL A 66 13.78 15.37 -2.47
N ASP A 67 15.11 15.48 -2.57
CA ASP A 67 15.83 16.75 -2.68
C ASP A 67 16.19 17.07 -4.14
N GLN A 68 16.58 18.31 -4.42
CA GLN A 68 17.05 18.72 -5.76
C GLN A 68 18.20 17.84 -6.27
N ALA A 69 19.13 17.44 -5.39
CA ALA A 69 20.21 16.52 -5.75
C ALA A 69 19.70 15.13 -6.18
N PHE A 70 18.58 14.65 -5.60
CA PHE A 70 17.95 13.40 -6.00
C PHE A 70 17.30 13.52 -7.38
N VAL A 71 16.62 14.66 -7.65
CA VAL A 71 16.01 14.94 -8.95
C VAL A 71 17.08 15.01 -10.05
N ASP A 72 18.22 15.65 -9.78
CA ASP A 72 19.32 15.76 -10.73
C ASP A 72 19.99 14.40 -11.00
N ALA A 73 20.09 13.53 -9.98
CA ALA A 73 20.67 12.19 -10.13
C ALA A 73 19.78 11.20 -10.88
N VAL A 74 18.46 11.25 -10.65
CA VAL A 74 17.48 10.35 -11.28
C VAL A 74 17.12 10.82 -12.70
N GLY A 75 17.19 12.13 -12.94
CA GLY A 75 16.84 12.76 -14.20
C GLY A 75 15.33 13.03 -14.33
N PRO A 76 14.95 13.97 -15.20
CA PRO A 76 13.60 14.54 -15.24
C PRO A 76 12.52 13.52 -15.62
N TYR A 77 12.81 12.62 -16.56
CA TYR A 77 11.83 11.62 -17.02
C TYR A 77 11.50 10.58 -15.94
N ALA A 78 12.51 10.10 -15.22
CA ALA A 78 12.30 9.12 -14.15
C ALA A 78 11.64 9.76 -12.91
N PHE A 79 11.90 11.04 -12.66
CA PHE A 79 11.21 11.79 -11.62
C PHE A 79 9.70 11.95 -11.89
N GLU A 80 9.30 12.22 -13.13
CA GLU A 80 7.88 12.28 -13.51
C GLU A 80 7.18 10.92 -13.33
N LEU A 81 7.85 9.82 -13.67
CA LEU A 81 7.32 8.47 -13.41
C LEU A 81 7.15 8.20 -11.91
N LEU A 82 8.14 8.60 -11.10
CA LEU A 82 8.10 8.47 -9.64
C LEU A 82 6.98 9.28 -8.99
N LYS A 83 6.57 10.43 -9.57
CA LYS A 83 5.41 11.20 -9.10
C LYS A 83 4.08 10.48 -9.33
N ILE A 84 3.95 9.76 -10.44
CA ILE A 84 2.69 9.09 -10.84
C ILE A 84 2.59 7.69 -10.22
N MET A 85 3.73 7.05 -9.95
CA MET A 85 3.85 5.71 -9.38
C MET A 85 2.98 5.46 -8.13
N PRO A 86 2.85 6.37 -7.16
CA PRO A 86 2.06 6.11 -5.96
C PRO A 86 0.57 6.03 -6.30
N MET A 87 0.10 6.89 -7.20
CA MET A 87 -1.31 6.88 -7.62
C MET A 87 -1.66 5.61 -8.40
N THR A 88 -0.76 5.14 -9.27
CA THR A 88 -0.96 3.90 -10.00
C THR A 88 -0.93 2.69 -9.06
N LEU A 89 0.06 2.61 -8.15
CA LEU A 89 0.12 1.55 -7.15
C LEU A 89 -1.08 1.54 -6.21
N LEU A 90 -1.60 2.70 -5.81
CA LEU A 90 -2.82 2.78 -4.99
C LEU A 90 -4.04 2.25 -5.75
N THR A 91 -4.19 2.65 -7.02
CA THR A 91 -5.33 2.25 -7.86
C THR A 91 -5.29 0.75 -8.17
N PHE A 92 -4.17 0.25 -8.68
CA PHE A 92 -4.00 -1.17 -8.97
C PHE A 92 -3.97 -2.02 -7.70
N GLY A 93 -3.41 -1.51 -6.62
CA GLY A 93 -3.40 -2.17 -5.32
C GLY A 93 -4.82 -2.41 -4.79
N LEU A 94 -5.65 -1.37 -4.82
CA LEU A 94 -7.07 -1.46 -4.42
C LEU A 94 -7.83 -2.43 -5.33
N ALA A 95 -7.66 -2.32 -6.65
CA ALA A 95 -8.27 -3.22 -7.60
C ALA A 95 -7.86 -4.68 -7.35
N GLY A 96 -6.59 -4.94 -7.05
CA GLY A 96 -6.07 -6.27 -6.72
C GLY A 96 -6.66 -6.84 -5.44
N VAL A 97 -6.85 -6.02 -4.39
CA VAL A 97 -7.52 -6.45 -3.15
C VAL A 97 -8.98 -6.80 -3.41
N VAL A 98 -9.73 -5.93 -4.10
CA VAL A 98 -11.16 -6.13 -4.38
C VAL A 98 -11.38 -7.35 -5.28
N TRP A 99 -10.62 -7.44 -6.38
CA TRP A 99 -10.69 -8.57 -7.29
C TRP A 99 -10.23 -9.87 -6.65
N GLY A 100 -9.18 -9.81 -5.83
CA GLY A 100 -8.68 -10.95 -5.07
C GLY A 100 -9.71 -11.50 -4.08
N LEU A 101 -10.41 -10.62 -3.37
CA LEU A 101 -11.50 -11.00 -2.46
C LEU A 101 -12.64 -11.67 -3.21
N TRP A 102 -13.14 -11.04 -4.28
CA TRP A 102 -14.22 -11.59 -5.11
C TRP A 102 -13.82 -12.93 -5.73
N GLY A 103 -12.61 -13.02 -6.27
CA GLY A 103 -12.09 -14.25 -6.87
C GLY A 103 -11.89 -15.37 -5.83
N HIS A 104 -11.50 -15.03 -4.60
CA HIS A 104 -11.41 -15.99 -3.51
C HIS A 104 -12.79 -16.51 -3.09
N GLU A 105 -13.78 -15.62 -2.96
CA GLU A 105 -15.15 -16.00 -2.63
C GLU A 105 -15.77 -16.91 -3.71
N LYS A 106 -15.58 -16.56 -4.99
CA LYS A 106 -16.02 -17.40 -6.10
C LYS A 106 -15.37 -18.78 -6.06
N TRP A 107 -14.06 -18.84 -5.81
CA TRP A 107 -13.34 -20.11 -5.68
C TRP A 107 -13.85 -20.97 -4.53
N LEU A 108 -14.24 -20.36 -3.39
CA LEU A 108 -14.84 -21.10 -2.29
C LEU A 108 -16.20 -21.71 -2.67
N LYS A 109 -17.05 -20.96 -3.39
CA LYS A 109 -18.36 -21.44 -3.87
C LYS A 109 -18.29 -22.51 -4.95
N GLU A 110 -17.20 -22.57 -5.72
CA GLU A 110 -17.01 -23.61 -6.73
C GLU A 110 -16.47 -24.91 -6.12
N LYS A 111 -15.83 -24.84 -4.96
CA LYS A 111 -15.12 -25.97 -4.33
C LYS A 111 -15.88 -26.60 -3.18
N TYR A 112 -16.89 -25.92 -2.64
CA TYR A 112 -17.77 -26.33 -1.54
C TYR A 112 -19.21 -25.97 -1.88
#